data_AF-A0A1G3L826-F1
#
_entry.id   AF-A0A1G3L826-F1
#
_cell.length_a   1.000
_cell.length_b   1.000
_cell.length_c   1.000
_cell.angle_alpha   90.00
_cell.angle_beta   90.00
_cell.angle_gamma   90.00
#
_symmetry.space_group_name_H-M   'P 1'
#
loop_
_entity.id
_entity.type
_entity.pdbx_description
1 polymer ?
#
loop_
_entity_poly.entity_id
_entity_poly.type
_entity_poly.pdbx_seq_one_letter_code
_entity_poly.pdbx_strand_id
1 'polypeptide(L)'
;MDLKLKEKKYLSEQLIAYIGNKRSLLSLIRNSIIFTGETEGIFLDLFSGSGSVSRLAKTMGFSVYSNDWEFYSYVINQAYLTIHEGELDELFKDEGGFQAVLDDLNSLKDPNHPYISRYYSPADGVPDPKKERLFYTRENGLKIDSVREKIEAMYPEWNKKKYLLTALLLYQSATHTNTSGVFKAFHNGFGGLGKDALKRILKPIQLSYPVLYPKIAPEYFVFQKDVNQLAGEIDWDKIKITYLDPPYNQHQYGSNYHLLNTIALWDKPKISNDFKADGKAGIRKDWQKTKSDYCYAKTAVCQFADLIQKIKSPYILISYNTEGIIPFHEMINILKEHGKVTFYTDRYTKYKGGRQSLERKINNLEFVIILEKEKVHSKEDTETIYKILTEKKIEVLKGCLFDEKVMAKEGWQNTIFGYQRDKNTLFLENLLFSGYEGDERVILDILEKAHILSRKDEIKILFDASPKKYEKKILNSFKKIVHKKYFSEFKEIYDLIFEEYQHRKEFQVIQNIARKRGVLEI
;
A
#
# COMPACT_ATOMS: atom_id res chain seq x y z
N MET A 1 -13.84 28.49 -2.72
CA MET A 1 -13.69 27.08 -3.15
C MET A 1 -14.47 26.22 -2.17
N ASP A 2 -15.38 25.37 -2.67
CA ASP A 2 -16.22 24.46 -1.86
C ASP A 2 -15.38 23.65 -0.86
N LEU A 3 -15.75 23.64 0.42
CA LEU A 3 -15.07 22.90 1.49
C LEU A 3 -14.95 21.41 1.16
N LYS A 4 -15.95 20.83 0.50
CA LYS A 4 -15.91 19.42 0.05
C LYS A 4 -14.84 19.19 -1.02
N LEU A 5 -14.67 20.14 -1.94
CA LEU A 5 -13.61 20.08 -2.94
C LEU A 5 -12.23 20.22 -2.29
N LYS A 6 -12.08 21.10 -1.29
CA LYS A 6 -10.83 21.26 -0.52
C LYS A 6 -10.46 19.97 0.20
N GLU A 7 -11.41 19.38 0.92
CA GLU A 7 -11.25 18.10 1.62
C GLU A 7 -10.82 17.01 0.64
N LYS A 8 -11.52 16.86 -0.49
CA LYS A 8 -11.17 15.88 -1.51
C LYS A 8 -9.73 16.05 -2.01
N LYS A 9 -9.30 17.27 -2.33
CA LYS A 9 -7.91 17.52 -2.77
C LYS A 9 -6.91 17.19 -1.67
N TYR A 10 -7.14 17.67 -0.45
CA TYR A 10 -6.26 17.46 0.70
C TYR A 10 -6.02 15.98 1.03
N LEU A 11 -7.06 15.15 0.86
CA LEU A 11 -7.01 13.70 1.11
C LEU A 11 -6.45 12.87 -0.06
N SER A 12 -6.33 13.44 -1.28
CA SER A 12 -5.97 12.67 -2.48
C SER A 12 -4.72 13.16 -3.20
N GLU A 13 -4.37 14.43 -3.07
CA GLU A 13 -3.22 15.06 -3.72
C GLU A 13 -2.04 15.17 -2.76
N GLN A 14 -0.82 15.23 -3.32
CA GLN A 14 0.42 15.46 -2.56
C GLN A 14 0.67 14.46 -1.42
N LEU A 15 0.34 13.21 -1.68
CA LEU A 15 0.68 12.05 -0.85
C LEU A 15 1.72 11.20 -1.57
N ILE A 16 2.80 10.84 -0.89
CA ILE A 16 3.86 9.98 -1.46
C ILE A 16 3.36 8.55 -1.71
N ALA A 17 3.90 7.89 -2.74
CA ALA A 17 3.69 6.46 -2.92
C ALA A 17 4.29 5.72 -1.72
N TYR A 18 3.45 4.90 -1.08
CA TYR A 18 3.77 4.23 0.18
C TYR A 18 3.21 2.81 0.16
N ILE A 19 4.01 1.82 0.55
CA ILE A 19 3.53 0.46 0.82
C ILE A 19 2.49 0.57 1.93
N GLY A 20 1.36 -0.10 1.75
CA GLY A 20 0.29 -0.08 2.74
C GLY A 20 -0.55 1.18 2.78
N ASN A 21 -0.39 2.14 1.86
CA ASN A 21 -1.16 3.38 1.91
C ASN A 21 -2.69 3.12 2.02
N LYS A 22 -3.37 3.88 2.86
CA LYS A 22 -4.79 3.69 3.21
C LYS A 22 -5.75 4.54 2.40
N ARG A 23 -5.32 5.06 1.25
CA ARG A 23 -6.15 5.98 0.44
C ARG A 23 -7.46 5.35 -0.01
N SER A 24 -7.45 4.07 -0.39
CA SER A 24 -8.67 3.32 -0.74
C SER A 24 -9.52 2.98 0.47
N LEU A 25 -8.94 2.95 1.68
CA LEU A 25 -9.60 2.58 2.92
C LEU A 25 -10.16 3.79 3.70
N LEU A 26 -9.90 5.02 3.25
CA LEU A 26 -10.32 6.23 3.99
C LEU A 26 -11.82 6.29 4.24
N SER A 27 -12.65 5.80 3.31
CA SER A 27 -14.10 5.72 3.52
C SER A 27 -14.47 4.77 4.67
N LEU A 28 -13.80 3.62 4.73
CA LEU A 28 -14.00 2.63 5.79
C LEU A 28 -13.54 3.18 7.14
N ILE A 29 -12.35 3.78 7.20
CA ILE A 29 -11.78 4.39 8.40
C ILE A 29 -12.67 5.55 8.88
N ARG A 30 -13.17 6.40 7.97
CA ARG A 30 -14.13 7.47 8.30
C ARG A 30 -15.35 6.90 9.00
N ASN A 31 -15.93 5.84 8.45
CA ASN A 31 -17.11 5.21 9.05
C ASN A 31 -16.79 4.58 10.42
N SER A 32 -15.59 4.01 10.59
CA SER A 32 -15.13 3.52 11.89
C SER A 32 -14.94 4.64 12.92
N ILE A 33 -14.46 5.82 12.52
CA ILE A 33 -14.42 7.00 13.38
C ILE A 33 -15.83 7.44 13.74
N ILE A 34 -16.73 7.57 12.76
CA ILE A 34 -18.15 7.94 13.00
C ILE A 34 -18.82 6.95 13.96
N PHE A 35 -18.52 5.66 13.85
CA PHE A 35 -19.05 4.62 14.73
C PHE A 35 -18.70 4.86 16.20
N THR A 36 -17.54 5.43 16.50
CA THR A 36 -17.16 5.75 17.89
C THR A 36 -18.06 6.81 18.52
N GLY A 37 -18.75 7.62 17.71
CA GLY A 37 -19.55 8.76 18.18
C GLY A 37 -18.72 9.99 18.56
N GLU A 38 -17.39 9.89 18.59
CA GLU A 38 -16.50 11.00 18.87
C GLU A 38 -16.50 11.98 17.68
N THR A 39 -16.57 13.28 17.98
CA THR A 39 -16.57 14.36 16.98
C THR A 39 -15.50 15.42 17.26
N GLU A 40 -14.87 15.37 18.43
CA GLU A 40 -13.83 16.28 18.88
C GLU A 40 -12.82 15.56 19.77
N GLY A 41 -11.82 16.29 20.26
CA GLY A 41 -10.71 15.73 21.05
C GLY A 41 -9.52 15.33 20.18
N ILE A 42 -8.61 14.55 20.76
CA ILE A 42 -7.36 14.16 20.10
C ILE A 42 -7.52 12.78 19.43
N PHE A 43 -7.25 12.75 18.13
CA PHE A 43 -7.02 11.55 17.35
C PHE A 43 -5.50 11.30 17.26
N LEU A 44 -5.04 10.16 17.76
CA LEU A 44 -3.63 9.77 17.75
C LEU A 44 -3.37 8.70 16.67
N ASP A 45 -2.67 9.07 15.60
CA ASP A 45 -2.19 8.17 14.55
C ASP A 45 -0.77 7.70 14.85
N LEU A 46 -0.61 6.48 15.37
CA LEU A 46 0.68 5.98 15.85
C LEU A 46 1.63 5.49 14.74
N PHE A 47 1.10 5.25 13.53
CA PHE A 47 1.82 4.72 12.36
C PHE A 47 1.48 5.54 11.10
N SER A 48 1.70 6.85 11.18
CA SER A 48 1.13 7.80 10.23
C SER A 48 1.59 7.65 8.78
N GLY A 49 2.81 7.15 8.53
CA GLY A 49 3.35 6.97 7.18
C GLY A 49 3.17 8.23 6.33
N SER A 50 2.55 8.11 5.16
CA SER A 50 2.26 9.27 4.29
C SER A 50 1.32 10.33 4.89
N GLY A 51 0.69 10.05 6.04
CA GLY A 51 -0.22 10.96 6.73
C GLY A 51 -1.67 10.88 6.27
N SER A 52 -2.06 9.94 5.41
CA SER A 52 -3.40 9.93 4.81
C SER A 52 -4.54 9.82 5.84
N VAL A 53 -4.32 9.09 6.94
CA VAL A 53 -5.33 8.92 8.00
C VAL A 53 -5.30 10.09 8.97
N SER A 54 -4.11 10.53 9.39
CA SER A 54 -3.93 11.80 10.10
C SER A 54 -4.63 12.99 9.39
N ARG A 55 -4.49 13.11 8.06
CA ARG A 55 -5.20 14.12 7.26
C ARG A 55 -6.71 13.94 7.29
N LEU A 56 -7.21 12.70 7.23
CA LEU A 56 -8.65 12.40 7.36
C LEU A 56 -9.19 12.85 8.72
N ALA A 57 -8.50 12.51 9.81
CA ALA A 57 -8.89 12.94 11.16
C ALA A 57 -8.92 14.47 11.26
N LYS A 58 -7.92 15.16 10.69
CA LYS A 58 -7.87 16.62 10.62
C LYS A 58 -9.09 17.19 9.88
N THR A 59 -9.49 16.62 8.74
CA THR A 59 -10.68 17.10 8.01
C THR A 59 -12.01 16.79 8.72
N MET A 60 -11.99 15.86 9.67
CA MET A 60 -13.16 15.48 10.47
C MET A 60 -13.32 16.30 11.76
N GLY A 61 -12.44 17.26 12.05
CA GLY A 61 -12.58 18.17 13.20
C GLY A 61 -11.68 17.85 14.39
N PHE A 62 -10.87 16.80 14.31
CA PHE A 62 -10.01 16.39 15.43
C PHE A 62 -8.74 17.23 15.53
N SER A 63 -8.28 17.43 16.76
CA SER A 63 -6.85 17.65 17.02
C SER A 63 -6.12 16.37 16.64
N VAL A 64 -4.99 16.48 15.94
CA VAL A 64 -4.29 15.28 15.44
C VAL A 64 -2.88 15.20 15.99
N TYR A 65 -2.62 14.12 16.71
CA TYR A 65 -1.28 13.70 17.05
C TYR A 65 -0.88 12.59 16.10
N SER A 66 0.27 12.71 15.45
CA SER A 66 0.75 11.70 14.50
C SER A 66 2.16 11.27 14.84
N ASN A 67 2.50 10.00 14.68
CA ASN A 67 3.84 9.48 14.89
C ASN A 67 4.28 8.64 13.69
N ASP A 68 5.56 8.70 13.37
CA ASP A 68 6.23 7.71 12.54
C ASP A 68 7.71 7.67 12.91
N TRP A 69 8.36 6.53 12.75
CA TRP A 69 9.77 6.41 13.08
C TRP A 69 10.68 7.07 12.02
N GLU A 70 10.23 7.08 10.77
CA GLU A 70 11.02 7.56 9.63
C GLU A 70 11.02 9.09 9.50
N PHE A 71 12.20 9.67 9.30
CA PHE A 71 12.35 11.13 9.29
C PHE A 71 11.64 11.81 8.11
N TYR A 72 11.66 11.22 6.92
CA TYR A 72 10.90 11.75 5.79
C TYR A 72 9.39 11.80 6.09
N SER A 73 8.88 10.83 6.87
CA SER A 73 7.48 10.73 7.25
C SER A 73 7.14 11.86 8.23
N TYR A 74 7.99 12.05 9.24
CA TYR A 74 7.91 13.18 10.17
C TYR A 74 7.90 14.54 9.42
N VAL A 75 8.80 14.77 8.47
CA VAL A 75 8.85 16.03 7.69
C VAL A 75 7.57 16.27 6.90
N ILE A 76 7.03 15.24 6.25
CA ILE A 76 5.77 15.35 5.49
C ILE A 76 4.60 15.64 6.42
N ASN A 77 4.46 14.89 7.51
CA ASN A 77 3.37 15.09 8.46
C ASN A 77 3.47 16.46 9.14
N GLN A 78 4.66 16.92 9.49
CA GLN A 78 4.88 18.27 10.02
C GLN A 78 4.34 19.34 9.06
N ALA A 79 4.70 19.25 7.78
CA ALA A 79 4.25 20.22 6.78
C ALA A 79 2.72 20.24 6.62
N TYR A 80 2.09 19.09 6.42
CA TYR A 80 0.66 19.07 6.05
C TYR A 80 -0.29 19.12 7.25
N LEU A 81 0.13 18.72 8.44
CA LEU A 81 -0.72 18.77 9.64
C LEU A 81 -0.60 20.10 10.38
N THR A 82 0.61 20.65 10.53
CA THR A 82 0.85 21.84 11.38
C THR A 82 0.86 23.18 10.65
N ILE A 83 0.88 23.15 9.31
CA ILE A 83 0.77 24.34 8.47
C ILE A 83 -0.62 24.37 7.84
N HIS A 84 -1.26 25.53 7.93
CA HIS A 84 -2.65 25.77 7.55
C HIS A 84 -2.74 26.64 6.29
N GLU A 85 -3.84 26.52 5.57
CA GLU A 85 -4.05 27.27 4.33
C GLU A 85 -3.89 28.79 4.53
N GLY A 86 -4.42 29.34 5.64
CA GLY A 86 -4.42 30.78 5.91
C GLY A 86 -3.11 31.37 6.41
N GLU A 87 -2.08 30.56 6.69
CA GLU A 87 -0.78 31.06 7.16
C GLU A 87 0.29 31.08 6.06
N LEU A 88 0.03 30.54 4.87
CA LEU A 88 1.04 30.34 3.85
C LEU A 88 1.69 31.66 3.37
N ASP A 89 0.88 32.68 3.10
CA ASP A 89 1.40 33.96 2.58
C ASP A 89 2.19 34.73 3.64
N GLU A 90 1.70 34.76 4.89
CA GLU A 90 2.42 35.39 5.99
C GLU A 90 3.71 34.61 6.30
N LEU A 91 3.67 33.28 6.20
CA LEU A 91 4.85 32.45 6.42
C LEU A 91 5.99 32.85 5.49
N PHE A 92 5.74 33.19 4.21
CA PHE A 92 6.79 33.55 3.23
C PHE A 92 6.82 35.02 2.81
N LYS A 93 6.30 35.90 3.65
CA LYS A 93 6.18 37.33 3.36
C LYS A 93 7.53 38.00 3.11
N ASP A 94 8.53 37.68 3.91
CA ASP A 94 9.88 38.25 3.81
C ASP A 94 10.61 37.81 2.53
N GLU A 95 10.19 36.70 1.93
CA GLU A 95 10.69 36.18 0.65
C GLU A 95 9.90 36.69 -0.57
N GLY A 96 8.99 37.64 -0.39
CA GLY A 96 8.13 38.16 -1.47
C GLY A 96 6.90 37.30 -1.77
N GLY A 97 6.51 36.44 -0.83
CA GLY A 97 5.38 35.52 -0.94
C GLY A 97 5.77 34.14 -1.49
N PHE A 98 4.87 33.17 -1.29
CA PHE A 98 5.18 31.78 -1.62
C PHE A 98 5.43 31.52 -3.11
N GLN A 99 4.76 32.27 -4.00
CA GLN A 99 4.98 32.16 -5.45
C GLN A 99 6.42 32.54 -5.83
N ALA A 100 6.96 33.62 -5.26
CA ALA A 100 8.33 34.05 -5.53
C ALA A 100 9.36 32.98 -5.10
N VAL A 101 9.13 32.34 -3.94
CA VAL A 101 9.95 31.21 -3.48
C VAL A 101 9.85 30.02 -4.43
N LEU A 102 8.66 29.68 -4.91
CA LEU A 102 8.50 28.60 -5.90
C LEU A 102 9.22 28.91 -7.20
N ASP A 103 9.13 30.15 -7.70
CA ASP A 103 9.76 30.56 -8.95
C ASP A 103 11.29 30.55 -8.83
N ASP A 104 11.85 31.03 -7.71
CA ASP A 104 13.28 30.93 -7.41
C ASP A 104 13.72 29.46 -7.39
N LEU A 105 13.07 28.62 -6.57
CA LEU A 105 13.42 27.20 -6.45
C LEU A 105 13.27 26.44 -7.77
N ASN A 106 12.26 26.76 -8.60
CA ASN A 106 12.03 26.11 -9.88
C ASN A 106 12.98 26.60 -10.99
N SER A 107 13.58 27.78 -10.85
CA SER A 107 14.52 28.38 -11.83
C SER A 107 16.01 28.16 -11.50
N LEU A 108 16.32 27.53 -10.36
CA LEU A 108 17.71 27.22 -9.97
C LEU A 108 18.50 26.50 -11.06
N LYS A 109 19.75 26.94 -11.22
CA LYS A 109 20.77 26.30 -12.06
C LYS A 109 21.32 25.03 -11.40
N ASP A 110 22.01 24.22 -12.19
CA ASP A 110 22.67 23.01 -11.71
C ASP A 110 23.71 23.34 -10.62
N PRO A 111 23.78 22.52 -9.55
CA PRO A 111 24.72 22.74 -8.45
C PRO A 111 26.13 22.28 -8.83
N ASN A 112 27.14 22.89 -8.22
CA ASN A 112 28.56 22.57 -8.46
C ASN A 112 28.94 21.16 -7.97
N HIS A 113 28.34 20.70 -6.87
CA HIS A 113 28.67 19.43 -6.22
C HIS A 113 27.42 18.58 -5.98
N PRO A 114 26.80 18.05 -7.05
CA PRO A 114 25.58 17.26 -6.91
C PRO A 114 25.85 15.93 -6.20
N TYR A 115 24.92 15.53 -5.34
CA TYR A 115 24.98 14.29 -4.60
C TYR A 115 23.99 13.27 -5.16
N ILE A 116 22.71 13.62 -5.28
CA ILE A 116 21.67 12.75 -5.81
C ILE A 116 21.94 12.41 -7.28
N SER A 117 22.24 13.40 -8.11
CA SER A 117 22.57 13.15 -9.52
C SER A 117 23.81 12.26 -9.66
N ARG A 118 24.81 12.46 -8.80
CA ARG A 118 26.06 11.70 -8.85
C ARG A 118 25.90 10.23 -8.48
N TYR A 119 25.09 9.92 -7.46
CA TYR A 119 25.04 8.57 -6.87
C TYR A 119 23.79 7.78 -7.21
N TYR A 120 22.72 8.46 -7.66
CA TYR A 120 21.38 7.91 -7.85
C TYR A 120 20.71 8.28 -9.19
N SER A 121 21.49 8.84 -10.11
CA SER A 121 21.11 9.08 -11.51
C SER A 121 22.21 8.55 -12.45
N PRO A 122 21.92 8.36 -13.75
CA PRO A 122 22.96 8.12 -14.74
C PRO A 122 23.87 9.35 -14.87
N ALA A 123 25.14 9.09 -15.21
CA ALA A 123 26.04 10.10 -15.73
C ALA A 123 25.57 10.57 -17.12
N ASP A 124 26.25 11.56 -17.68
CA ASP A 124 25.96 12.03 -19.04
C ASP A 124 26.07 10.89 -20.07
N GLY A 125 25.10 10.80 -20.99
CA GLY A 125 25.08 9.78 -22.04
C GLY A 125 23.97 8.72 -21.89
N VAL A 126 24.24 7.50 -22.37
CA VAL A 126 23.26 6.39 -22.37
C VAL A 126 23.30 5.66 -21.02
N PRO A 127 22.18 5.53 -20.30
CA PRO A 127 22.14 4.85 -19.00
C PRO A 127 22.61 3.39 -19.05
N ASP A 128 23.54 3.00 -18.16
CA ASP A 128 23.99 1.62 -17.94
C ASP A 128 23.46 1.06 -16.60
N PRO A 129 22.35 0.30 -16.59
CA PRO A 129 21.74 -0.25 -15.38
C PRO A 129 22.62 -1.29 -14.65
N LYS A 130 23.77 -1.70 -15.22
CA LYS A 130 24.74 -2.58 -14.55
C LYS A 130 25.76 -1.82 -13.72
N LYS A 131 25.94 -0.53 -13.97
CA LYS A 131 26.96 0.32 -13.33
C LYS A 131 26.37 1.54 -12.63
N GLU A 132 25.16 1.96 -13.01
CA GLU A 132 24.57 3.22 -12.57
C GLU A 132 23.23 2.98 -11.87
N ARG A 133 23.02 3.70 -10.77
CA ARG A 133 21.75 3.65 -10.05
C ARG A 133 20.77 4.54 -10.75
N LEU A 134 19.77 3.95 -11.41
CA LEU A 134 18.84 4.70 -12.24
C LEU A 134 17.57 5.06 -11.47
N PHE A 135 17.66 5.61 -10.26
CA PHE A 135 16.48 6.01 -9.49
C PHE A 135 15.83 7.28 -10.03
N TYR A 136 16.65 8.21 -10.51
CA TYR A 136 16.23 9.47 -11.12
C TYR A 136 16.86 9.64 -12.49
N THR A 137 16.29 10.52 -13.32
CA THR A 137 17.05 11.06 -14.46
C THR A 137 18.16 11.96 -13.94
N ARG A 138 19.14 12.29 -14.79
CA ARG A 138 20.23 13.19 -14.40
C ARG A 138 19.69 14.57 -14.03
N GLU A 139 18.75 15.08 -14.82
CA GLU A 139 18.10 16.39 -14.64
C GLU A 139 17.28 16.43 -13.35
N ASN A 140 16.49 15.38 -13.08
CA ASN A 140 15.72 15.29 -11.83
C ASN A 140 16.64 15.15 -10.61
N GLY A 141 17.76 14.43 -10.73
CA GLY A 141 18.78 14.37 -9.69
C GLY A 141 19.38 15.74 -9.38
N LEU A 142 19.79 16.48 -10.42
CA LEU A 142 20.33 17.84 -10.30
C LEU A 142 19.30 18.82 -9.72
N LYS A 143 18.03 18.64 -10.07
CA LYS A 143 16.94 19.45 -9.52
C LYS A 143 16.76 19.21 -8.03
N ILE A 144 16.80 17.96 -7.58
CA ILE A 144 16.74 17.64 -6.16
C ILE A 144 17.93 18.25 -5.42
N ASP A 145 19.14 18.11 -5.98
CA ASP A 145 20.36 18.67 -5.41
C ASP A 145 20.27 20.20 -5.26
N SER A 146 20.01 20.93 -6.35
CA SER A 146 19.92 22.39 -6.35
C SER A 146 18.87 22.92 -5.36
N VAL A 147 17.66 22.35 -5.37
CA VAL A 147 16.59 22.74 -4.46
C VAL A 147 16.96 22.49 -3.01
N ARG A 148 17.56 21.33 -2.68
CA ARG A 148 17.94 21.05 -1.29
C ARG A 148 19.09 21.92 -0.80
N GLU A 149 20.11 22.18 -1.62
CA GLU A 149 21.18 23.14 -1.27
C GLU A 149 20.60 24.51 -0.94
N LYS A 150 19.68 25.00 -1.76
CA LYS A 150 19.04 26.30 -1.55
C LYS A 150 18.19 26.32 -0.27
N ILE A 151 17.40 25.27 0.00
CA ILE A 151 16.62 25.15 1.24
C ILE A 151 17.55 25.14 2.47
N GLU A 152 18.66 24.40 2.45
CA GLU A 152 19.62 24.39 3.56
C GLU A 152 20.25 25.76 3.79
N ALA A 153 20.62 26.46 2.72
CA ALA A 153 21.20 27.80 2.82
C ALA A 153 20.22 28.85 3.37
N MET A 154 18.94 28.78 2.96
CA MET A 154 17.90 29.68 3.44
C MET A 154 17.48 29.39 4.88
N TYR A 155 17.42 28.10 5.25
CA TYR A 155 16.92 27.64 6.54
C TYR A 155 17.85 26.57 7.12
N PRO A 156 18.92 26.97 7.83
CA PRO A 156 19.85 26.02 8.45
C PRO A 156 19.15 25.12 9.47
N GLU A 157 18.32 25.73 10.32
CA GLU A 157 17.54 25.02 11.34
C GLU A 157 16.16 24.59 10.82
N TRP A 158 15.61 23.54 11.42
CA TRP A 158 14.25 23.09 11.12
C TRP A 158 13.21 24.08 11.62
N ASN A 159 12.38 24.55 10.70
CA ASN A 159 11.23 25.42 10.97
C ASN A 159 10.09 25.09 9.98
N LYS A 160 8.93 25.73 10.13
CA LYS A 160 7.77 25.52 9.25
C LYS A 160 8.11 25.70 7.76
N LYS A 161 8.93 26.70 7.40
CA LYS A 161 9.35 26.97 6.01
C LYS A 161 10.14 25.78 5.45
N LYS A 162 11.15 25.31 6.18
CA LYS A 162 11.97 24.16 5.80
C LYS A 162 11.14 22.89 5.68
N TYR A 163 10.29 22.58 6.66
CA TYR A 163 9.39 21.42 6.61
C TYR A 163 8.52 21.43 5.35
N LEU A 164 7.88 22.55 5.05
CA LEU A 164 7.00 22.67 3.88
C LEU A 164 7.73 22.46 2.56
N LEU A 165 8.83 23.20 2.35
CA LEU A 165 9.58 23.14 1.09
C LEU A 165 10.22 21.77 0.89
N THR A 166 10.78 21.16 1.95
CA THR A 166 11.31 19.80 1.89
C THR A 166 10.21 18.78 1.63
N ALA A 167 9.03 18.90 2.25
CA ALA A 167 7.90 18.00 2.00
C ALA A 167 7.39 18.06 0.54
N LEU A 168 7.36 19.25 -0.06
CA LEU A 168 7.02 19.42 -1.48
C LEU A 168 8.05 18.74 -2.38
N LEU A 169 9.34 18.88 -2.07
CA LEU A 169 10.38 18.19 -2.83
C LEU A 169 10.33 16.67 -2.63
N LEU A 170 10.06 16.18 -1.41
CA LEU A 170 9.89 14.75 -1.14
C LEU A 170 8.72 14.17 -1.94
N TYR A 171 7.60 14.90 -2.04
CA TYR A 171 6.50 14.51 -2.91
C TYR A 171 6.92 14.39 -4.37
N GLN A 172 7.63 15.38 -4.91
CA GLN A 172 8.12 15.32 -6.30
C GLN A 172 9.15 14.20 -6.50
N SER A 173 10.03 13.98 -5.52
CA SER A 173 11.05 12.94 -5.55
C SER A 173 10.44 11.52 -5.45
N ALA A 174 9.37 11.35 -4.68
CA ALA A 174 8.62 10.10 -4.64
C ALA A 174 7.79 9.88 -5.92
N THR A 175 7.38 10.96 -6.59
CA THR A 175 6.57 10.91 -7.81
C THR A 175 7.40 10.65 -9.05
N HIS A 176 8.59 11.24 -9.17
CA HIS A 176 9.43 11.24 -10.38
C HIS A 176 10.60 10.25 -10.29
N THR A 177 10.37 9.10 -9.66
CA THR A 177 11.39 8.04 -9.48
C THR A 177 11.11 6.79 -10.34
N ASN A 178 12.18 6.14 -10.79
CA ASN A 178 12.17 4.93 -11.60
C ASN A 178 12.02 3.65 -10.77
N THR A 179 10.96 3.57 -9.97
CA THR A 179 10.66 2.42 -9.12
C THR A 179 9.20 1.99 -9.24
N SER A 180 8.86 0.87 -8.60
CA SER A 180 7.48 0.40 -8.40
C SER A 180 6.87 0.90 -7.07
N GLY A 181 7.41 1.96 -6.47
CA GLY A 181 6.92 2.53 -5.21
C GLY A 181 7.80 2.25 -3.98
N VAL A 182 8.97 1.62 -4.17
CA VAL A 182 10.02 1.45 -3.14
C VAL A 182 11.40 1.71 -3.75
N PHE A 183 12.32 2.21 -2.94
CA PHE A 183 13.68 2.62 -3.31
C PHE A 183 14.73 1.53 -3.11
N LYS A 184 14.32 0.29 -2.81
CA LYS A 184 15.25 -0.85 -2.69
C LYS A 184 15.74 -1.39 -4.04
N ALA A 185 15.07 -1.01 -5.13
CA ALA A 185 15.47 -1.34 -6.49
C ALA A 185 14.88 -0.33 -7.48
N PHE A 186 15.55 -0.17 -8.61
CA PHE A 186 15.08 0.60 -9.76
C PHE A 186 14.83 -0.32 -10.96
N HIS A 187 14.04 0.15 -11.93
CA HIS A 187 13.77 -0.61 -13.14
C HIS A 187 15.00 -0.75 -14.04
N ASN A 188 15.07 -1.83 -14.83
CA ASN A 188 16.15 -2.01 -15.81
C ASN A 188 16.01 -0.99 -16.96
N GLY A 189 16.75 0.12 -16.88
CA GLY A 189 16.47 1.33 -17.67
C GLY A 189 15.24 2.09 -17.12
N PHE A 190 14.85 3.19 -17.77
CA PHE A 190 13.67 3.95 -17.35
C PHE A 190 12.37 3.26 -17.76
N GLY A 191 11.55 2.89 -16.76
CA GLY A 191 10.29 2.17 -16.96
C GLY A 191 10.44 0.67 -17.29
N GLY A 192 11.65 0.13 -17.17
CA GLY A 192 11.92 -1.29 -17.45
C GLY A 192 11.78 -1.64 -18.94
N LEU A 193 11.77 -2.94 -19.24
CA LEU A 193 11.63 -3.43 -20.63
C LEU A 193 10.30 -3.01 -21.28
N GLY A 194 9.25 -2.82 -20.47
CA GLY A 194 7.93 -2.38 -20.93
C GLY A 194 7.78 -0.87 -21.11
N LYS A 195 8.77 -0.07 -20.67
CA LYS A 195 8.69 1.40 -20.60
C LYS A 195 7.47 1.89 -19.81
N ASP A 196 7.14 1.17 -18.74
CA ASP A 196 6.02 1.48 -17.87
C ASP A 196 6.25 2.79 -17.13
N ALA A 197 5.18 3.58 -16.97
CA ALA A 197 5.20 4.87 -16.26
C ALA A 197 6.26 5.88 -16.75
N LEU A 198 6.77 5.74 -17.99
CA LEU A 198 7.83 6.60 -18.53
C LEU A 198 7.48 8.08 -18.48
N LYS A 199 6.23 8.45 -18.82
CA LYS A 199 5.73 9.83 -18.73
C LYS A 199 5.89 10.43 -17.32
N ARG A 200 5.68 9.63 -16.27
CA ARG A 200 5.86 10.06 -14.88
C ARG A 200 7.34 10.17 -14.54
N ILE A 201 8.14 9.16 -14.89
CA ILE A 201 9.56 9.06 -14.53
C ILE A 201 10.38 10.18 -15.19
N LEU A 202 10.12 10.47 -16.47
CA LEU A 202 10.87 11.46 -17.24
C LEU A 202 10.35 12.89 -17.10
N LYS A 203 9.20 13.09 -16.46
CA LYS A 203 8.68 14.45 -16.27
C LYS A 203 9.63 15.21 -15.32
N PRO A 204 10.03 16.46 -15.67
CA PRO A 204 10.86 17.27 -14.81
C PRO A 204 10.20 17.55 -13.45
N ILE A 205 10.99 17.48 -12.39
CA ILE A 205 10.59 17.92 -11.06
C ILE A 205 10.32 19.43 -11.09
N GLN A 206 9.10 19.79 -10.68
CA GLN A 206 8.69 21.18 -10.48
C GLN A 206 7.90 21.26 -9.17
N LEU A 207 8.32 22.12 -8.24
CA LEU A 207 7.57 22.38 -7.01
C LEU A 207 6.29 23.13 -7.36
N SER A 208 5.21 22.82 -6.65
CA SER A 208 3.88 23.40 -6.83
C SER A 208 3.32 23.89 -5.49
N TYR A 209 2.27 24.70 -5.53
CA TYR A 209 1.53 25.09 -4.33
C TYR A 209 1.14 23.89 -3.47
N PRO A 210 1.33 23.95 -2.14
CA PRO A 210 0.88 22.90 -1.25
C PRO A 210 -0.65 22.87 -1.19
N VAL A 211 -1.21 21.67 -1.12
CA VAL A 211 -2.62 21.47 -0.80
C VAL A 211 -2.70 21.40 0.72
N LEU A 212 -2.88 22.55 1.35
CA LEU A 212 -3.07 22.70 2.80
C LEU A 212 -4.56 22.71 3.15
N TYR A 213 -4.87 22.49 4.43
CA TYR A 213 -6.24 22.53 4.95
C TYR A 213 -6.37 23.60 6.05
N PRO A 214 -7.53 24.25 6.21
CA PRO A 214 -7.76 25.19 7.30
C PRO A 214 -7.47 24.60 8.68
N LYS A 215 -7.15 25.47 9.63
CA LYS A 215 -7.10 25.11 11.04
C LYS A 215 -8.52 24.96 11.56
N ILE A 216 -8.96 23.73 11.83
CA ILE A 216 -10.32 23.45 12.31
C ILE A 216 -10.35 22.84 13.71
N ALA A 217 -9.18 22.55 14.29
CA ALA A 217 -9.00 22.08 15.65
C ALA A 217 -7.85 22.83 16.37
N PRO A 218 -7.79 22.80 17.71
CA PRO A 218 -6.81 23.56 18.48
C PRO A 218 -5.35 23.21 18.19
N GLU A 219 -5.03 21.92 18.09
CA GLU A 219 -3.65 21.43 18.12
C GLU A 219 -3.37 20.31 17.12
N TYR A 220 -2.15 20.34 16.58
CA TYR A 220 -1.60 19.33 15.69
C TYR A 220 -0.15 19.07 16.09
N PHE A 221 0.18 17.84 16.42
CA PHE A 221 1.52 17.48 16.89
C PHE A 221 2.05 16.28 16.13
N VAL A 222 3.34 16.31 15.79
CA VAL A 222 4.00 15.23 15.06
C VAL A 222 5.18 14.74 15.89
N PHE A 223 5.15 13.47 16.25
CA PHE A 223 6.23 12.76 16.91
C PHE A 223 7.09 12.02 15.88
N GLN A 224 8.35 11.78 16.24
CA GLN A 224 9.23 10.86 15.52
C GLN A 224 9.89 9.89 16.48
N LYS A 225 9.14 8.89 16.93
CA LYS A 225 9.60 7.94 17.96
C LYS A 225 9.24 6.50 17.58
N ASP A 226 9.96 5.57 18.21
CA ASP A 226 9.47 4.21 18.34
C ASP A 226 8.10 4.24 19.03
N VAL A 227 7.15 3.51 18.45
CA VAL A 227 5.74 3.58 18.84
C VAL A 227 5.49 3.02 20.24
N ASN A 228 6.18 1.95 20.64
CA ASN A 228 6.04 1.32 21.95
C ASN A 228 6.68 2.17 23.06
N GLN A 229 7.74 2.91 22.73
CA GLN A 229 8.32 3.93 23.61
C GLN A 229 7.37 5.10 23.78
N LEU A 230 6.88 5.68 22.67
CA LEU A 230 5.96 6.81 22.68
C LEU A 230 4.70 6.51 23.49
N ALA A 231 4.14 5.30 23.36
CA ALA A 231 2.94 4.90 24.10
C ALA A 231 3.13 4.95 25.65
N GLY A 232 4.36 4.84 26.14
CA GLY A 232 4.69 4.98 27.56
C GLY A 232 4.91 6.42 28.03
N GLU A 233 5.02 7.38 27.11
CA GLU A 233 5.28 8.79 27.40
C GLU A 233 4.04 9.69 27.20
N ILE A 234 3.06 9.18 26.46
CA ILE A 234 1.85 9.92 26.11
C ILE A 234 0.95 10.11 27.33
N ASP A 235 0.44 11.34 27.48
CA ASP A 235 -0.71 11.65 28.31
C ASP A 235 -2.00 11.21 27.59
N TRP A 236 -2.65 10.20 28.16
CA TRP A 236 -3.81 9.56 27.55
C TRP A 236 -5.13 10.25 27.84
N ASP A 237 -5.19 11.19 28.79
CA ASP A 237 -6.45 11.76 29.30
C ASP A 237 -7.25 12.50 28.21
N LYS A 238 -6.56 13.06 27.22
CA LYS A 238 -7.15 13.84 26.13
C LYS A 238 -7.36 13.07 24.83
N ILE A 239 -6.87 11.83 24.75
CA ILE A 239 -6.91 11.02 23.53
C ILE A 239 -8.22 10.23 23.49
N LYS A 240 -9.07 10.57 22.52
CA LYS A 240 -10.36 9.91 22.31
C LYS A 240 -10.24 8.68 21.42
N ILE A 241 -9.42 8.78 20.37
CA ILE A 241 -9.22 7.69 19.41
C ILE A 241 -7.73 7.50 19.17
N THR A 242 -7.26 6.26 19.29
CA THR A 242 -5.94 5.85 18.80
C THR A 242 -6.11 5.02 17.55
N TYR A 243 -5.41 5.38 16.47
CA TYR A 243 -5.38 4.64 15.22
C TYR A 243 -4.05 3.94 15.02
N LEU A 244 -4.15 2.66 14.65
CA LEU A 244 -3.03 1.78 14.39
C LEU A 244 -3.07 1.27 12.94
N ASP A 245 -1.94 1.43 12.26
CA ASP A 245 -1.66 0.79 10.97
C ASP A 245 -0.27 0.14 10.99
N PRO A 246 -0.08 -0.90 11.83
CA PRO A 246 1.24 -1.50 11.99
C PRO A 246 1.69 -2.16 10.68
N PRO A 247 3.02 -2.28 10.44
CA PRO A 247 3.55 -3.04 9.31
C PRO A 247 2.90 -4.42 9.18
N TYR A 248 2.40 -4.73 7.98
CA TYR A 248 1.70 -6.00 7.69
C TYR A 248 2.60 -7.03 7.01
N ASN A 249 3.87 -6.71 6.74
CA ASN A 249 4.81 -7.60 6.07
C ASN A 249 6.25 -7.34 6.54
N GLN A 250 7.20 -8.11 5.99
CA GLN A 250 8.60 -8.09 6.43
C GLN A 250 9.43 -6.90 5.89
N HIS A 251 8.78 -5.91 5.28
CA HIS A 251 9.45 -4.80 4.63
C HIS A 251 9.84 -3.69 5.62
N GLN A 252 11.14 -3.57 5.87
CA GLN A 252 11.72 -2.47 6.65
C GLN A 252 11.64 -1.13 5.89
N TYR A 253 10.88 -0.18 6.43
CA TYR A 253 10.62 1.12 5.80
C TYR A 253 11.89 1.95 5.62
N GLY A 254 12.76 2.06 6.63
CA GLY A 254 14.02 2.80 6.51
C GLY A 254 14.92 2.33 5.37
N SER A 255 14.92 1.03 5.07
CA SER A 255 15.65 0.47 3.93
C SER A 255 14.92 0.67 2.59
N ASN A 256 13.59 0.58 2.59
CA ASN A 256 12.78 0.69 1.38
C ASN A 256 12.52 2.13 0.94
N TYR A 257 12.62 3.10 1.83
CA TYR A 257 12.43 4.53 1.59
C TYR A 257 13.68 5.33 1.91
N HIS A 258 14.83 4.67 1.93
CA HIS A 258 16.11 5.26 2.33
C HIS A 258 16.44 6.54 1.56
N LEU A 259 16.10 6.62 0.27
CA LEU A 259 16.33 7.80 -0.56
C LEU A 259 15.50 9.01 -0.10
N LEU A 260 14.30 8.79 0.42
CA LEU A 260 13.50 9.88 0.99
C LEU A 260 14.17 10.42 2.26
N ASN A 261 14.74 9.57 3.12
CA ASN A 261 15.55 10.04 4.25
C ASN A 261 16.85 10.72 3.80
N THR A 262 17.53 10.21 2.77
CA THR A 262 18.70 10.88 2.18
C THR A 262 18.36 12.29 1.72
N ILE A 263 17.20 12.49 1.07
CA ILE A 263 16.74 13.82 0.63
C ILE A 263 16.29 14.68 1.81
N ALA A 264 15.60 14.10 2.79
CA ALA A 264 15.07 14.84 3.95
C ALA A 264 16.19 15.34 4.87
N LEU A 265 17.06 14.43 5.33
CA LEU A 265 18.18 14.72 6.24
C LEU A 265 19.26 15.55 5.56
N TRP A 266 19.48 15.34 4.26
CA TRP A 266 20.49 16.03 3.45
C TRP A 266 21.92 15.97 4.04
N ASP A 267 22.21 14.91 4.80
CA ASP A 267 23.48 14.64 5.47
C ASP A 267 24.53 13.99 4.57
N LYS A 268 24.17 13.75 3.30
CA LYS A 268 25.04 13.26 2.20
C LYS A 268 25.95 12.11 2.65
N PRO A 269 25.39 10.96 3.10
CA PRO A 269 26.20 9.85 3.60
C PRO A 269 27.19 9.37 2.53
N LYS A 270 28.37 8.90 2.94
CA LYS A 270 29.37 8.41 1.98
C LYS A 270 28.83 7.18 1.24
N ILE A 271 28.81 7.24 -0.09
CA ILE A 271 28.37 6.17 -0.98
C ILE A 271 29.39 5.95 -2.10
N SER A 272 29.59 4.69 -2.45
CA SER A 272 30.41 4.26 -3.59
C SER A 272 29.59 4.18 -4.88
N ASN A 273 30.23 4.54 -5.99
CA ASN A 273 29.73 4.22 -7.34
C ASN A 273 29.93 2.74 -7.69
N ASP A 274 30.74 1.99 -6.93
CA ASP A 274 30.82 0.55 -7.06
C ASP A 274 29.62 -0.14 -6.38
N PHE A 275 28.81 -0.81 -7.18
CA PHE A 275 27.65 -1.59 -6.75
C PHE A 275 27.99 -2.72 -5.78
N LYS A 276 29.24 -3.23 -5.80
CA LYS A 276 29.67 -4.30 -4.89
C LYS A 276 29.85 -3.79 -3.46
N ALA A 277 30.24 -2.53 -3.29
CA ALA A 277 30.55 -1.97 -1.97
C ALA A 277 29.28 -1.64 -1.16
N ASP A 278 28.30 -0.97 -1.78
CA ASP A 278 27.08 -0.47 -1.10
C ASP A 278 25.78 -1.05 -1.67
N GLY A 279 25.89 -2.08 -2.49
CA GLY A 279 24.76 -2.72 -3.17
C GLY A 279 24.19 -1.87 -4.31
N LYS A 280 23.32 -2.50 -5.10
CA LYS A 280 22.66 -1.89 -6.26
C LYS A 280 21.85 -0.65 -5.89
N ALA A 281 21.25 -0.62 -4.70
CA ALA A 281 20.41 0.51 -4.27
C ALA A 281 21.19 1.61 -3.54
N GLY A 282 22.41 1.37 -3.04
CA GLY A 282 23.15 2.38 -2.27
C GLY A 282 22.38 2.81 -1.01
N ILE A 283 21.93 1.83 -0.22
CA ILE A 283 21.10 2.07 0.96
C ILE A 283 21.98 2.63 2.09
N ARG A 284 21.59 3.77 2.66
CA ARG A 284 22.29 4.41 3.80
C ARG A 284 22.35 3.46 5.00
N LYS A 285 23.53 3.12 5.52
CA LYS A 285 23.70 2.03 6.52
C LYS A 285 22.97 2.27 7.85
N ASP A 286 22.77 3.53 8.19
CA ASP A 286 22.09 3.95 9.42
C ASP A 286 20.56 3.78 9.38
N TRP A 287 19.99 3.27 8.28
CA TRP A 287 18.59 2.80 8.24
C TRP A 287 18.28 1.81 9.37
N GLN A 288 19.30 1.10 9.87
CA GLN A 288 19.17 0.15 10.97
C GLN A 288 18.71 0.80 12.29
N LYS A 289 18.87 2.12 12.45
CA LYS A 289 18.40 2.87 13.63
C LYS A 289 16.87 2.91 13.73
N THR A 290 16.17 2.75 12.62
CA THR A 290 14.70 2.70 12.53
C THR A 290 14.20 1.32 12.12
N LYS A 291 15.00 0.28 12.42
CA LYS A 291 14.64 -1.11 12.14
C LYS A 291 13.49 -1.52 13.07
N SER A 292 12.31 -1.74 12.48
CA SER A 292 11.11 -2.04 13.24
C SER A 292 10.95 -3.52 13.54
N ASP A 293 10.67 -3.82 14.81
CA ASP A 293 10.31 -5.16 15.28
C ASP A 293 8.92 -5.61 14.81
N TYR A 294 8.06 -4.69 14.37
CA TYR A 294 6.80 -5.03 13.71
C TYR A 294 6.99 -5.68 12.34
N CYS A 295 8.17 -5.58 11.74
CA CYS A 295 8.47 -6.23 10.45
C CYS A 295 9.00 -7.66 10.59
N TYR A 296 8.94 -8.28 11.78
CA TYR A 296 9.27 -9.69 11.98
C TYR A 296 8.16 -10.41 12.73
N ALA A 297 7.66 -11.53 12.20
CA ALA A 297 6.50 -12.25 12.76
C ALA A 297 6.66 -12.61 14.24
N LYS A 298 7.87 -13.06 14.64
CA LYS A 298 8.14 -13.44 16.04
C LYS A 298 8.02 -12.27 17.02
N THR A 299 8.49 -11.08 16.64
CA THR A 299 8.51 -9.91 17.53
C THR A 299 7.27 -9.04 17.37
N ALA A 300 6.64 -9.02 16.19
CA ALA A 300 5.48 -8.20 15.89
C ALA A 300 4.28 -8.49 16.82
N VAL A 301 4.04 -9.77 17.14
CA VAL A 301 2.97 -10.17 18.07
C VAL A 301 3.24 -9.61 19.47
N CYS A 302 4.47 -9.76 19.97
CA CYS A 302 4.86 -9.24 21.28
C CYS A 302 4.80 -7.71 21.36
N GLN A 303 5.32 -7.02 20.33
CA GLN A 303 5.27 -5.56 20.27
C GLN A 303 3.83 -5.05 20.17
N PHE A 304 2.97 -5.74 19.42
CA PHE A 304 1.55 -5.40 19.35
C PHE A 304 0.85 -5.58 20.69
N ALA A 305 1.07 -6.69 21.40
CA ALA A 305 0.51 -6.92 22.73
C ALA A 305 0.94 -5.83 23.74
N ASP A 306 2.24 -5.54 23.80
CA ASP A 306 2.80 -4.47 24.66
C ASP A 306 2.18 -3.10 24.33
N LEU A 307 2.01 -2.80 23.04
CA LEU A 307 1.40 -1.55 22.61
C LEU A 307 -0.07 -1.43 23.05
N ILE A 308 -0.89 -2.45 22.81
CA ILE A 308 -2.32 -2.45 23.19
C ILE A 308 -2.49 -2.32 24.71
N GLN A 309 -1.60 -2.91 25.50
CA GLN A 309 -1.60 -2.79 26.96
C GLN A 309 -1.34 -1.34 27.40
N LYS A 310 -0.41 -0.64 26.74
CA LYS A 310 -0.02 0.75 27.06
C LYS A 310 -1.07 1.78 26.66
N ILE A 311 -1.73 1.60 25.52
CA ILE A 311 -2.77 2.54 25.03
C ILE A 311 -3.94 2.61 26.02
N LYS A 312 -4.33 3.82 26.45
CA LYS A 312 -5.46 4.04 27.38
C LYS A 312 -6.65 4.80 26.77
N SER A 313 -6.60 5.19 25.50
CA SER A 313 -7.74 5.83 24.84
C SER A 313 -8.96 4.90 24.81
N PRO A 314 -10.20 5.42 24.92
CA PRO A 314 -11.41 4.60 24.98
C PRO A 314 -11.62 3.78 23.70
N TYR A 315 -11.22 4.33 22.54
CA TYR A 315 -11.29 3.65 21.25
C TYR A 315 -9.90 3.40 20.67
N ILE A 316 -9.69 2.20 20.14
CA ILE A 316 -8.56 1.85 19.28
C ILE A 316 -9.09 1.36 17.94
N LEU A 317 -8.69 2.03 16.85
CA LEU A 317 -9.03 1.68 15.48
C LEU A 317 -7.81 1.05 14.81
N ILE A 318 -7.97 -0.14 14.22
CA ILE A 318 -6.84 -0.87 13.63
C ILE A 318 -7.19 -1.24 12.21
N SER A 319 -6.52 -0.63 11.23
CA SER A 319 -6.61 -1.11 9.85
C SER A 319 -5.61 -2.23 9.64
N TYR A 320 -6.09 -3.38 9.19
CA TYR A 320 -5.23 -4.53 8.92
C TYR A 320 -5.81 -5.42 7.81
N ASN A 321 -5.10 -6.50 7.52
CA ASN A 321 -5.59 -7.53 6.61
C ASN A 321 -5.39 -8.94 7.18
N THR A 322 -6.08 -9.92 6.61
CA THR A 322 -6.08 -11.31 7.09
C THR A 322 -4.75 -12.06 6.86
N GLU A 323 -3.87 -11.57 5.98
CA GLU A 323 -2.54 -12.15 5.67
C GLU A 323 -1.38 -11.37 6.30
N GLY A 324 -1.67 -10.50 7.27
CA GLY A 324 -0.67 -9.67 7.91
C GLY A 324 0.33 -10.49 8.72
N ILE A 325 1.48 -9.86 8.99
CA ILE A 325 2.58 -10.46 9.76
C ILE A 325 2.17 -10.89 11.19
N ILE A 326 1.19 -10.20 11.78
CA ILE A 326 0.50 -10.59 13.01
C ILE A 326 -0.68 -11.45 12.60
N PRO A 327 -0.71 -12.75 12.92
CA PRO A 327 -1.84 -13.60 12.57
C PRO A 327 -3.15 -13.04 13.13
N PHE A 328 -4.20 -13.08 12.30
CA PHE A 328 -5.49 -12.50 12.67
C PHE A 328 -6.04 -13.02 14.01
N HIS A 329 -5.98 -14.33 14.24
CA HIS A 329 -6.46 -14.93 15.50
C HIS A 329 -5.68 -14.46 16.73
N GLU A 330 -4.36 -14.29 16.60
CA GLU A 330 -3.51 -13.74 17.67
C GLU A 330 -3.89 -12.28 17.97
N MET A 331 -4.10 -11.47 16.92
CA MET A 331 -4.56 -10.10 17.07
C MET A 331 -5.88 -10.02 17.84
N ILE A 332 -6.85 -10.87 17.53
CA ILE A 332 -8.14 -10.89 18.24
C ILE A 332 -8.01 -11.39 19.67
N ASN A 333 -7.17 -12.40 19.92
CA ASN A 333 -6.90 -12.88 21.26
C ASN A 333 -6.29 -11.79 22.14
N ILE A 334 -5.35 -11.01 21.62
CA ILE A 334 -4.77 -9.86 22.34
C ILE A 334 -5.85 -8.80 22.59
N LEU A 335 -6.62 -8.42 21.57
CA LEU A 335 -7.55 -7.30 21.69
C LEU A 335 -8.71 -7.58 22.65
N LYS A 336 -9.27 -8.80 22.65
CA LYS A 336 -10.43 -9.16 23.48
C LYS A 336 -10.12 -9.15 24.99
N GLU A 337 -8.85 -9.28 25.36
CA GLU A 337 -8.39 -9.14 26.75
C GLU A 337 -8.47 -7.67 27.24
N HIS A 338 -8.59 -6.72 26.32
CA HIS A 338 -8.54 -5.29 26.60
C HIS A 338 -9.84 -4.54 26.31
N GLY A 339 -10.90 -5.24 25.86
CA GLY A 339 -12.22 -4.65 25.66
C GLY A 339 -13.01 -5.31 24.53
N LYS A 340 -14.17 -4.72 24.22
CA LYS A 340 -15.06 -5.24 23.16
C LYS A 340 -14.47 -4.99 21.78
N VAL A 341 -14.29 -6.08 21.03
CA VAL A 341 -13.85 -6.05 19.63
C VAL A 341 -15.04 -6.09 18.67
N THR A 342 -15.08 -5.16 17.71
CA THR A 342 -16.03 -5.15 16.59
C THR A 342 -15.34 -4.89 15.26
N PHE A 343 -16.02 -5.18 14.15
CA PHE A 343 -15.46 -5.12 12.79
C PHE A 343 -16.25 -4.18 11.91
N TYR A 344 -15.51 -3.39 11.13
CA TYR A 344 -16.04 -2.67 9.99
C TYR A 344 -15.36 -3.19 8.72
N THR A 345 -16.16 -3.70 7.79
CA THR A 345 -15.69 -4.16 6.47
C THR A 345 -16.53 -3.49 5.40
N ASP A 346 -15.91 -3.12 4.27
CA ASP A 346 -16.68 -2.57 3.17
C ASP A 346 -17.45 -3.71 2.49
N ARG A 347 -18.74 -3.51 2.25
CA ARG A 347 -19.51 -4.48 1.48
C ARG A 347 -19.02 -4.55 0.03
N TYR A 348 -18.32 -3.52 -0.46
CA TYR A 348 -17.92 -3.42 -1.86
C TYR A 348 -16.55 -2.76 -2.06
N THR A 349 -15.46 -3.53 -2.10
CA THR A 349 -14.19 -3.03 -2.65
C THR A 349 -13.87 -3.66 -4.01
N LYS A 350 -14.32 -2.99 -5.08
CA LYS A 350 -13.71 -3.13 -6.42
C LYS A 350 -12.37 -2.38 -6.45
N TYR A 351 -11.29 -3.06 -6.08
CA TYR A 351 -9.94 -2.49 -6.20
C TYR A 351 -9.49 -2.37 -7.67
N LYS A 352 -8.96 -1.19 -8.03
CA LYS A 352 -8.28 -0.90 -9.30
C LYS A 352 -6.78 -0.73 -9.04
N GLY A 353 -6.04 -1.84 -9.07
CA GLY A 353 -4.58 -1.86 -9.11
C GLY A 353 -4.12 -3.27 -9.42
N GLY A 354 -3.13 -3.39 -10.32
CA GLY A 354 -2.47 -4.61 -10.86
C GLY A 354 -3.15 -5.96 -10.61
N ARG A 355 -3.53 -6.69 -11.67
CA ARG A 355 -4.16 -8.03 -11.63
C ARG A 355 -3.52 -8.95 -10.56
N GLN A 356 -4.07 -8.99 -9.35
CA GLN A 356 -3.70 -9.95 -8.31
C GLN A 356 -4.30 -11.32 -8.65
N SER A 357 -3.66 -12.41 -8.19
CA SER A 357 -4.26 -13.75 -8.25
C SER A 357 -5.55 -13.78 -7.40
N LEU A 358 -6.53 -14.60 -7.77
CA LEU A 358 -7.77 -14.73 -6.99
C LEU A 358 -7.49 -15.28 -5.59
N GLU A 359 -6.49 -16.14 -5.43
CA GLU A 359 -5.96 -16.62 -4.15
C GLU A 359 -5.61 -15.46 -3.19
N ARG A 360 -4.89 -14.44 -3.68
CA ARG A 360 -4.62 -13.22 -2.91
C ARG A 360 -5.88 -12.41 -2.60
N LYS A 361 -6.93 -12.48 -3.44
CA LYS A 361 -8.19 -11.76 -3.17
C LYS A 361 -8.98 -12.42 -2.06
N ILE A 362 -9.03 -13.75 -2.04
CA ILE A 362 -9.74 -14.53 -1.02
C ILE A 362 -9.08 -14.31 0.35
N ASN A 363 -7.76 -14.21 0.36
CA ASN A 363 -7.00 -14.15 1.60
C ASN A 363 -6.63 -12.74 2.07
N ASN A 364 -6.82 -11.68 1.27
CA ASN A 364 -6.45 -10.30 1.63
C ASN A 364 -7.70 -9.43 1.80
N LEU A 365 -8.54 -9.78 2.77
CA LEU A 365 -9.67 -8.94 3.18
C LEU A 365 -9.13 -7.77 4.00
N GLU A 366 -9.37 -6.54 3.54
CA GLU A 366 -9.08 -5.33 4.30
C GLU A 366 -10.26 -5.02 5.25
N PHE A 367 -9.93 -4.74 6.51
CA PHE A 367 -10.93 -4.43 7.54
C PHE A 367 -10.37 -3.36 8.49
N VAL A 368 -11.30 -2.72 9.22
CA VAL A 368 -10.96 -1.92 10.40
C VAL A 368 -11.55 -2.62 11.61
N ILE A 369 -10.67 -2.98 12.55
CA ILE A 369 -11.08 -3.44 13.89
C ILE A 369 -11.31 -2.22 14.76
N ILE A 370 -12.36 -2.27 15.56
CA ILE A 370 -12.66 -1.28 16.59
C ILE A 370 -12.61 -2.00 17.92
N LEU A 371 -11.71 -1.57 18.80
CA LEU A 371 -11.63 -1.99 20.19
C LEU A 371 -12.19 -0.88 21.08
N GLU A 372 -13.24 -1.20 21.82
CA GLU A 372 -13.88 -0.33 22.82
C GLU A 372 -13.40 -0.79 24.22
N LYS A 373 -12.45 -0.07 24.82
CA LYS A 373 -11.76 -0.52 26.05
C LYS A 373 -12.64 -0.56 27.29
N GLU A 374 -13.72 0.23 27.31
CA GLU A 374 -14.65 0.31 28.45
C GLU A 374 -15.73 -0.77 28.43
N LYS A 375 -15.79 -1.59 27.38
CA LYS A 375 -16.79 -2.65 27.22
C LYS A 375 -16.15 -4.02 27.34
N VAL A 376 -16.93 -5.00 27.80
CA VAL A 376 -16.47 -6.40 27.89
C VAL A 376 -16.76 -7.13 26.59
N HIS A 377 -15.80 -7.92 26.10
CA HIS A 377 -16.02 -8.78 24.94
C HIS A 377 -16.80 -10.03 25.32
N SER A 378 -17.88 -10.31 24.60
CA SER A 378 -18.72 -11.50 24.80
C SER A 378 -18.35 -12.63 23.83
N LYS A 379 -18.89 -13.82 24.10
CA LYS A 379 -18.78 -14.95 23.17
C LYS A 379 -19.57 -14.67 21.88
N GLU A 380 -20.74 -14.02 21.98
CA GLU A 380 -21.53 -13.63 20.80
C GLU A 380 -20.76 -12.65 19.89
N ASP A 381 -19.95 -11.76 20.47
CA ASP A 381 -19.10 -10.85 19.68
C ASP A 381 -18.06 -11.65 18.88
N THR A 382 -17.39 -12.63 19.50
CA THR A 382 -16.46 -13.53 18.79
C THR A 382 -17.16 -14.27 17.65
N GLU A 383 -18.34 -14.83 17.91
CA GLU A 383 -19.13 -15.54 16.91
C GLU A 383 -19.53 -14.63 15.74
N THR A 384 -19.93 -13.39 16.04
CA THR A 384 -20.26 -12.36 15.04
C THR A 384 -19.06 -12.01 14.16
N ILE A 385 -17.87 -11.84 14.75
CA ILE A 385 -16.64 -11.57 14.00
C ILE A 385 -16.34 -12.68 13.00
N TYR A 386 -16.34 -13.93 13.46
CA TYR A 386 -16.06 -15.07 12.58
C TYR A 386 -17.16 -15.27 11.54
N LYS A 387 -18.41 -14.97 11.86
CA LYS A 387 -19.51 -14.99 10.89
C LYS A 387 -19.26 -13.99 9.75
N ILE A 388 -18.98 -12.72 10.07
CA ILE A 388 -18.69 -11.68 9.07
C ILE A 388 -17.51 -12.08 8.17
N LEU A 389 -16.44 -12.64 8.74
CA LEU A 389 -15.28 -13.10 7.97
C LEU A 389 -15.63 -14.25 7.04
N THR A 390 -16.40 -15.23 7.53
CA THR A 390 -16.87 -16.37 6.74
C THR A 390 -17.74 -15.90 5.59
N GLU A 391 -18.75 -15.05 5.84
CA GLU A 391 -19.60 -14.45 4.81
C GLU A 391 -18.76 -13.72 3.74
N LYS A 392 -17.76 -12.94 4.17
CA LYS A 392 -16.87 -12.20 3.27
C LYS A 392 -15.99 -13.12 2.42
N LYS A 393 -15.39 -14.15 3.01
CA LYS A 393 -14.60 -15.13 2.26
C LYS A 393 -15.46 -15.85 1.22
N ILE A 394 -16.67 -16.27 1.60
CA ILE A 394 -17.65 -16.87 0.68
C ILE A 394 -17.99 -15.89 -0.45
N GLU A 395 -18.21 -14.61 -0.16
CA GLU A 395 -18.48 -13.59 -1.16
C GLU A 395 -17.34 -13.46 -2.18
N VAL A 396 -16.09 -13.46 -1.73
CA VAL A 396 -14.94 -13.45 -2.64
C VAL A 396 -14.87 -14.73 -3.47
N LEU A 397 -15.18 -15.87 -2.86
CA LEU A 397 -15.17 -17.18 -3.51
C LEU A 397 -16.24 -17.32 -4.60
N LYS A 398 -17.39 -16.63 -4.52
CA LYS A 398 -18.44 -16.64 -5.58
C LYS A 398 -17.89 -16.30 -6.98
N GLY A 399 -16.83 -15.48 -7.07
CA GLY A 399 -16.20 -15.12 -8.35
C GLY A 399 -15.21 -16.16 -8.92
N CYS A 400 -15.05 -17.31 -8.26
CA CYS A 400 -14.01 -18.29 -8.57
C CYS A 400 -14.53 -19.49 -9.40
N LEU A 401 -13.59 -20.29 -9.90
CA LEU A 401 -13.88 -21.60 -10.50
C LEU A 401 -13.60 -22.69 -9.45
N PHE A 402 -14.39 -23.76 -9.49
CA PHE A 402 -14.32 -24.87 -8.53
C PHE A 402 -14.22 -26.21 -9.27
N ASP A 403 -13.52 -27.17 -8.66
CA ASP A 403 -13.43 -28.55 -9.16
C ASP A 403 -14.71 -29.32 -8.78
N GLU A 404 -15.55 -29.61 -9.77
CA GLU A 404 -16.81 -30.33 -9.60
C GLU A 404 -16.63 -31.71 -8.95
N LYS A 405 -15.50 -32.40 -9.15
CA LYS A 405 -15.24 -33.71 -8.55
C LYS A 405 -14.98 -33.58 -7.05
N VAL A 406 -14.25 -32.55 -6.64
CA VAL A 406 -14.01 -32.25 -5.22
C VAL A 406 -15.33 -31.87 -4.55
N MET A 407 -16.10 -30.98 -5.18
CA MET A 407 -17.43 -30.58 -4.68
C MET A 407 -18.35 -31.80 -4.49
N ALA A 408 -18.43 -32.69 -5.49
CA ALA A 408 -19.24 -33.89 -5.43
C ALA A 408 -18.78 -34.86 -4.32
N LYS A 409 -17.47 -34.96 -4.07
CA LYS A 409 -16.90 -35.80 -3.00
C LYS A 409 -17.23 -35.26 -1.60
N GLU A 410 -17.25 -33.94 -1.43
CA GLU A 410 -17.67 -33.28 -0.19
C GLU A 410 -19.21 -33.22 -0.03
N GLY A 411 -19.97 -33.96 -0.85
CA GLY A 411 -21.41 -34.12 -0.71
C GLY A 411 -22.28 -33.07 -1.41
N TRP A 412 -21.71 -32.18 -2.23
CA TRP A 412 -22.49 -31.25 -3.06
C TRP A 412 -23.02 -31.97 -4.31
N GLN A 413 -24.03 -32.82 -4.15
CA GLN A 413 -24.74 -33.42 -5.28
C GLN A 413 -26.17 -32.86 -5.44
N ASN A 414 -26.30 -32.00 -6.46
CA ASN A 414 -27.50 -31.73 -7.29
C ASN A 414 -28.88 -31.41 -6.68
N THR A 415 -28.99 -31.14 -5.38
CA THR A 415 -30.25 -30.64 -4.81
C THR A 415 -29.90 -29.73 -3.64
N ILE A 416 -30.53 -28.55 -3.55
CA ILE A 416 -30.51 -27.57 -2.43
C ILE A 416 -29.57 -26.34 -2.61
N PHE A 417 -28.68 -26.32 -3.61
CA PHE A 417 -28.08 -25.07 -4.09
C PHE A 417 -28.48 -24.88 -5.53
N GLY A 418 -29.25 -23.82 -5.84
CA GLY A 418 -29.72 -23.53 -7.19
C GLY A 418 -28.56 -23.22 -8.14
N TYR A 419 -27.82 -24.22 -8.59
CA TYR A 419 -26.92 -24.12 -9.72
C TYR A 419 -27.79 -23.97 -10.98
N GLN A 420 -28.22 -22.74 -11.27
CA GLN A 420 -28.73 -22.45 -12.59
C GLN A 420 -27.55 -22.51 -13.55
N ARG A 421 -27.47 -23.63 -14.26
CA ARG A 421 -26.64 -23.84 -15.43
C ARG A 421 -27.14 -22.92 -16.55
N ASP A 422 -27.01 -21.60 -16.40
CA ASP A 422 -27.27 -20.71 -17.52
C ASP A 422 -26.16 -20.89 -18.55
N LYS A 423 -26.55 -20.78 -19.82
CA LYS A 423 -25.90 -21.32 -21.00
C LYS A 423 -24.48 -20.81 -21.26
N ASN A 424 -23.85 -20.01 -20.39
CA ASN A 424 -22.55 -19.40 -20.62
C ASN A 424 -21.43 -19.42 -19.54
N THR A 425 -21.59 -20.02 -18.35
CA THR A 425 -20.54 -19.84 -17.30
C THR A 425 -20.32 -21.04 -16.36
N LEU A 426 -19.06 -21.44 -16.17
CA LEU A 426 -18.52 -22.32 -15.10
C LEU A 426 -18.34 -21.56 -13.75
N PHE A 427 -19.04 -20.44 -13.57
CA PHE A 427 -18.84 -19.52 -12.43
C PHE A 427 -20.03 -19.62 -11.47
N LEU A 428 -19.77 -19.57 -10.16
CA LEU A 428 -20.80 -19.54 -9.12
C LEU A 428 -21.43 -18.13 -9.00
N GLU A 429 -22.10 -17.64 -10.04
CA GLU A 429 -22.78 -16.34 -9.97
C GLU A 429 -24.05 -16.37 -9.11
N ASN A 430 -24.73 -17.53 -9.04
CA ASN A 430 -26.00 -17.69 -8.32
C ASN A 430 -25.96 -18.88 -7.35
N LEU A 431 -25.19 -18.75 -6.26
CA LEU A 431 -25.38 -19.62 -5.09
C LEU A 431 -26.67 -19.19 -4.38
N LEU A 432 -27.80 -19.82 -4.74
CA LEU A 432 -28.99 -19.83 -3.89
C LEU A 432 -28.71 -20.79 -2.73
N PHE A 433 -28.42 -20.27 -1.54
CA PHE A 433 -28.26 -21.06 -0.30
C PHE A 433 -29.62 -21.58 0.22
N SER A 434 -30.41 -22.22 -0.63
CA SER A 434 -31.75 -22.67 -0.28
C SER A 434 -31.72 -24.06 0.33
N GLY A 435 -31.32 -24.18 1.61
CA GLY A 435 -31.57 -25.35 2.46
C GLY A 435 -30.35 -26.00 3.12
N TYR A 436 -29.28 -25.24 3.34
CA TYR A 436 -28.34 -25.52 4.43
C TYR A 436 -28.70 -24.58 5.59
N GLU A 437 -29.65 -24.98 6.43
CA GLU A 437 -29.75 -24.42 7.78
C GLU A 437 -28.62 -25.06 8.61
N GLY A 438 -27.37 -24.57 8.47
CA GLY A 438 -26.26 -25.15 9.22
C GLY A 438 -24.86 -24.67 8.80
N ASP A 439 -24.30 -23.76 9.59
CA ASP A 439 -22.90 -23.32 9.65
C ASP A 439 -22.22 -22.95 8.31
N GLU A 440 -22.22 -21.66 8.00
CA GLU A 440 -21.46 -21.04 6.90
C GLU A 440 -19.97 -21.47 6.87
N ARG A 441 -19.41 -21.92 8.00
CA ARG A 441 -18.04 -22.46 8.06
C ARG A 441 -17.88 -23.75 7.27
N VAL A 442 -18.87 -24.63 7.27
CA VAL A 442 -18.86 -25.88 6.49
C VAL A 442 -18.86 -25.56 5.00
N ILE A 443 -19.69 -24.60 4.60
CA ILE A 443 -19.73 -24.10 3.22
C ILE A 443 -18.37 -23.53 2.81
N LEU A 444 -17.79 -22.68 3.66
CA LEU A 444 -16.48 -22.10 3.39
C LEU A 444 -15.40 -23.18 3.25
N ASP A 445 -15.35 -24.18 4.12
CA ASP A 445 -14.39 -25.28 4.07
C ASP A 445 -14.47 -26.05 2.74
N ILE A 446 -15.68 -26.38 2.29
CA ILE A 446 -15.90 -27.05 1.00
C ILE A 446 -15.43 -26.17 -0.17
N LEU A 447 -15.78 -24.88 -0.16
CA LEU A 447 -15.36 -23.94 -1.20
C LEU A 447 -13.84 -23.75 -1.23
N GLU A 448 -13.18 -23.64 -0.06
CA GLU A 448 -11.72 -23.52 0.02
C GLU A 448 -11.02 -24.77 -0.50
N LYS A 449 -11.54 -25.97 -0.23
CA LYS A 449 -11.00 -27.26 -0.75
C LYS A 449 -11.16 -27.40 -2.26
N ALA A 450 -12.28 -26.97 -2.81
CA ALA A 450 -12.58 -27.18 -4.23
C ALA A 450 -12.15 -26.03 -5.14
N HIS A 451 -11.81 -24.88 -4.58
CA HIS A 451 -11.37 -23.72 -5.34
C HIS A 451 -10.11 -24.04 -6.16
N ILE A 452 -10.15 -23.74 -7.46
CA ILE A 452 -9.02 -23.98 -8.37
C ILE A 452 -7.97 -22.88 -8.23
N LEU A 453 -6.84 -23.23 -7.63
CA LEU A 453 -5.75 -22.30 -7.34
C LEU A 453 -4.80 -22.06 -8.53
N SER A 454 -4.62 -23.06 -9.40
CA SER A 454 -3.63 -23.00 -10.48
C SER A 454 -4.24 -22.53 -11.81
N ARG A 455 -3.45 -21.76 -12.58
CA ARG A 455 -3.83 -21.38 -13.95
C ARG A 455 -3.89 -22.58 -14.87
N LYS A 456 -3.10 -23.62 -14.57
CA LYS A 456 -3.13 -24.88 -15.31
C LYS A 456 -4.48 -25.56 -15.22
N ASP A 457 -4.96 -25.75 -13.99
CA ASP A 457 -6.19 -26.47 -13.73
C ASP A 457 -7.40 -25.64 -14.20
N GLU A 458 -7.33 -24.30 -14.09
CA GLU A 458 -8.31 -23.40 -14.73
C GLU A 458 -8.39 -23.66 -16.24
N ILE A 459 -7.26 -23.77 -16.93
CA ILE A 459 -7.25 -24.02 -18.38
C ILE A 459 -7.84 -25.39 -18.69
N LYS A 460 -7.42 -26.45 -17.99
CA LYS A 460 -7.94 -27.81 -18.22
C LYS A 460 -9.45 -27.88 -18.05
N ILE A 461 -9.99 -27.29 -16.98
CA ILE A 461 -11.43 -27.32 -16.69
C ILE A 461 -12.23 -26.50 -17.71
N LEU A 462 -11.73 -25.33 -18.12
CA LEU A 462 -12.38 -24.55 -19.19
C LEU A 462 -12.33 -25.30 -20.52
N PHE A 463 -11.23 -25.98 -20.81
CA PHE A 463 -11.03 -26.77 -22.02
C PHE A 463 -11.97 -27.98 -22.04
N ASP A 464 -12.00 -28.78 -20.98
CA ASP A 464 -12.89 -29.95 -20.85
C ASP A 464 -14.37 -29.55 -20.94
N ALA A 465 -14.74 -28.36 -20.45
CA ALA A 465 -16.12 -27.88 -20.52
C ALA A 465 -16.53 -27.41 -21.92
N SER A 466 -15.73 -26.56 -22.58
CA SER A 466 -15.93 -26.17 -23.99
C SER A 466 -14.78 -25.28 -24.50
N PRO A 467 -13.87 -25.81 -25.34
CA PRO A 467 -12.74 -25.04 -25.85
C PRO A 467 -13.16 -23.84 -26.68
N LYS A 468 -14.17 -23.99 -27.56
CA LYS A 468 -14.66 -22.91 -28.44
C LYS A 468 -15.32 -21.78 -27.67
N LYS A 469 -16.15 -22.11 -26.68
CA LYS A 469 -16.90 -21.13 -25.88
C LYS A 469 -15.99 -20.31 -24.96
N TYR A 470 -14.98 -20.94 -24.38
CA TYR A 470 -14.08 -20.30 -23.41
C TYR A 470 -12.73 -19.87 -23.98
N GLU A 471 -12.55 -19.95 -25.31
CA GLU A 471 -11.29 -19.67 -26.00
C GLU A 471 -10.57 -18.42 -25.49
N LYS A 472 -11.27 -17.27 -25.44
CA LYS A 472 -10.66 -16.00 -25.01
C LYS A 472 -10.11 -16.09 -23.58
N LYS A 473 -10.80 -16.80 -22.68
CA LYS A 473 -10.37 -16.96 -21.28
C LYS A 473 -9.19 -17.92 -21.20
N ILE A 474 -9.27 -19.04 -21.92
CA ILE A 474 -8.21 -20.06 -22.03
C ILE A 474 -6.91 -19.42 -22.54
N LEU A 475 -6.93 -18.74 -23.68
CA LEU A 475 -5.74 -18.09 -24.26
C LEU A 475 -5.18 -16.99 -23.35
N ASN A 476 -6.04 -16.24 -22.66
CA ASN A 476 -5.59 -15.23 -21.70
C ASN A 476 -4.92 -15.84 -20.45
N SER A 477 -5.42 -16.96 -19.94
CA SER A 477 -4.80 -17.68 -18.83
C SER A 477 -3.50 -18.36 -19.27
N PHE A 478 -3.48 -18.96 -20.47
CA PHE A 478 -2.30 -19.56 -21.06
C PHE A 478 -1.17 -18.54 -21.27
N LYS A 479 -1.50 -17.34 -21.75
CA LYS A 479 -0.54 -16.22 -21.87
C LYS A 479 0.14 -15.86 -20.54
N LYS A 480 -0.55 -16.00 -19.40
CA LYS A 480 -0.01 -15.64 -18.08
C LYS A 480 1.01 -16.64 -17.55
N ILE A 481 0.89 -17.91 -17.93
CA ILE A 481 1.85 -18.96 -17.54
C ILE A 481 3.09 -19.01 -18.44
N VAL A 482 3.15 -18.17 -19.48
CA VAL A 482 4.34 -18.01 -20.33
C VAL A 482 5.44 -17.23 -19.59
N HIS A 483 6.02 -17.84 -18.58
CA HIS A 483 7.07 -17.28 -17.74
C HIS A 483 7.95 -18.41 -17.20
N LYS A 484 9.27 -18.21 -17.09
CA LYS A 484 10.20 -19.27 -16.66
C LYS A 484 9.81 -19.92 -15.33
N LYS A 485 9.24 -19.14 -14.40
CA LYS A 485 8.69 -19.62 -13.12
C LYS A 485 7.65 -20.75 -13.27
N TYR A 486 6.87 -20.75 -14.36
CA TYR A 486 5.74 -21.66 -14.59
C TYR A 486 6.02 -22.62 -15.76
N PHE A 487 7.30 -22.90 -16.06
CA PHE A 487 7.70 -23.71 -17.22
C PHE A 487 7.06 -25.11 -17.24
N SER A 488 7.02 -25.80 -16.10
CA SER A 488 6.38 -27.13 -16.00
C SER A 488 4.89 -27.06 -16.34
N GLU A 489 4.17 -26.12 -15.72
CA GLU A 489 2.73 -25.92 -15.98
C GLU A 489 2.48 -25.57 -17.45
N PHE A 490 3.33 -24.74 -18.05
CA PHE A 490 3.22 -24.39 -19.46
C PHE A 490 3.39 -25.61 -20.37
N LYS A 491 4.43 -26.42 -20.13
CA LYS A 491 4.74 -27.61 -20.94
C LYS A 491 3.61 -28.64 -20.89
N GLU A 492 3.04 -28.88 -19.70
CA GLU A 492 1.94 -29.84 -19.50
C GLU A 492 0.66 -29.51 -20.27
N ILE A 493 0.44 -28.24 -20.63
CA ILE A 493 -0.79 -27.79 -21.30
C ILE A 493 -0.51 -27.34 -22.74
N TYR A 494 0.75 -27.15 -23.11
CA TYR A 494 1.11 -26.60 -24.41
C TYR A 494 0.50 -27.42 -25.55
N ASP A 495 0.66 -28.75 -25.49
CA ASP A 495 0.16 -29.65 -26.54
C ASP A 495 -1.38 -29.57 -26.65
N LEU A 496 -2.08 -29.60 -25.51
CA LEU A 496 -3.54 -29.45 -25.44
C LEU A 496 -4.03 -28.16 -26.12
N ILE A 497 -3.35 -27.05 -25.86
CA ILE A 497 -3.72 -25.72 -26.42
C ILE A 497 -3.27 -25.61 -27.88
N PHE A 498 -2.14 -26.22 -28.23
CA PHE A 498 -1.60 -26.21 -29.59
C PHE A 498 -2.56 -26.90 -30.56
N GLU A 499 -3.04 -28.10 -30.21
CA GLU A 499 -3.96 -28.87 -31.06
C GLU A 499 -5.20 -28.06 -31.46
N GLU A 500 -5.83 -27.37 -30.51
CA GLU A 500 -7.07 -26.62 -30.74
C GLU A 500 -6.84 -25.21 -31.33
N TYR A 501 -5.79 -24.49 -30.91
CA TYR A 501 -5.67 -23.05 -31.17
C TYR A 501 -4.49 -22.61 -32.03
N GLN A 502 -3.70 -23.54 -32.58
CA GLN A 502 -2.54 -23.22 -33.45
C GLN A 502 -2.85 -22.24 -34.60
N HIS A 503 -4.09 -22.25 -35.12
CA HIS A 503 -4.52 -21.38 -36.21
C HIS A 503 -4.94 -19.97 -35.77
N ARG A 504 -5.04 -19.70 -34.46
CA ARG A 504 -5.49 -18.40 -33.93
C ARG A 504 -4.30 -17.42 -33.86
N LYS A 505 -4.53 -16.17 -34.30
CA LYS A 505 -3.50 -15.10 -34.27
C LYS A 505 -3.01 -14.82 -32.85
N GLU A 506 -3.90 -14.87 -31.87
CA GLU A 506 -3.61 -14.68 -30.46
C GLU A 506 -2.64 -15.74 -29.92
N PHE A 507 -2.79 -17.00 -30.35
CA PHE A 507 -1.89 -18.08 -29.94
C PHE A 507 -0.48 -17.90 -30.52
N GLN A 508 -0.36 -17.46 -31.77
CA GLN A 508 0.94 -17.13 -32.37
C GLN A 508 1.67 -16.03 -31.61
N VAL A 509 0.95 -15.01 -31.12
CA VAL A 509 1.53 -13.97 -30.24
C VAL A 509 2.06 -14.58 -28.94
N ILE A 510 1.33 -15.55 -28.35
CA ILE A 510 1.76 -16.25 -27.14
C ILE A 510 3.03 -17.08 -27.39
N GLN A 511 3.12 -17.81 -28.50
CA GLN A 511 4.31 -18.58 -28.88
C GLN A 511 5.54 -17.67 -29.05
N ASN A 512 5.38 -16.51 -29.69
CA ASN A 512 6.47 -15.54 -29.83
C ASN A 512 6.97 -15.00 -28.48
N ILE A 513 6.06 -14.77 -27.53
CA ILE A 513 6.43 -14.40 -26.16
C ILE A 513 7.16 -15.56 -25.47
N ALA A 514 6.71 -16.80 -25.66
CA ALA A 514 7.33 -17.99 -25.06
C ALA A 514 8.76 -18.19 -25.55
N ARG A 515 9.00 -18.08 -26.86
CA ARG A 515 10.35 -18.12 -27.46
C ARG A 515 11.25 -17.02 -26.92
N LYS A 516 10.78 -15.77 -26.91
CA LYS A 516 11.55 -14.63 -26.34
C LYS A 516 11.91 -14.81 -24.87
N ARG A 517 11.12 -15.57 -24.12
CA ARG A 517 11.35 -15.87 -22.70
C ARG A 517 12.14 -17.17 -22.48
N GLY A 518 12.48 -17.91 -23.54
CA GLY A 518 13.15 -19.20 -23.47
C GLY A 518 12.31 -20.29 -22.78
N VAL A 519 10.98 -20.19 -22.93
CA VAL A 519 9.99 -21.15 -22.38
C VAL A 519 9.53 -22.14 -23.46
N LEU A 520 9.73 -21.79 -24.73
CA LEU A 520 9.49 -22.66 -25.88
C LEU A 520 10.77 -22.66 -26.72
N GLU A 521 11.27 -23.85 -27.06
CA GLU A 521 12.41 -23.99 -27.98
C GLU A 521 11.99 -23.56 -29.40
N ILE A 522 12.97 -23.14 -30.20
CA ILE A 522 12.74 -22.53 -31.53
C ILE A 522 12.28 -23.59 -32.53
#